data_AF-A0A1W6JYF2-F1
#
_entry.id   AF-A0A1W6JYF2-F1
#
_cell.length_a   1.000
_cell.length_b   1.000
_cell.length_c   1.000
_cell.angle_alpha   90.00
_cell.angle_beta   90.00
_cell.angle_gamma   90.00
#
_symmetry.space_group_name_H-M   'P 1'
#
loop_
_entity.id
_entity.type
_entity.pdbx_description
1 polymer ?
#
loop_
_entity_poly.entity_id
_entity_poly.type
_entity_poly.pdbx_seq_one_letter_code
_entity_poly.pdbx_strand_id
1 'polypeptide(L)'
;MVALFGPYNLGDSLYPLALDLFIPTILLFFFGASYRVFRYFATYHKPYVVYTTTIRGNVSSFEKTKQLVNTFSNSSKVGMKRKPITTGVGLLMHLSLIVIIFLLAQHMVFWAYYIPPYKILFPLAIPESSTDGLLSLTYGLSPLTPTSYPFVHDIWGPLTVILNGQYITYLLMILLGIYLGHKFHALAEGLTLRAGDWWFFLLLYIDIVLGFLATSHIPNAITWYDNLLGAHILVAEILIATLPYTRGFHMFEFYLGKVREWYFMTYRRNEK
;
A
#
# COMPACT_ATOMS: atom_id res chain seq x y z
N MET A 1 17.01 19.95 -23.62
CA MET A 1 16.28 18.95 -22.82
C MET A 1 17.26 17.78 -22.66
N VAL A 2 17.96 17.72 -21.53
CA VAL A 2 18.96 16.69 -21.23
C VAL A 2 18.20 15.49 -20.72
N ALA A 3 18.41 14.29 -21.30
CA ALA A 3 17.91 13.06 -20.71
C ALA A 3 18.43 13.00 -19.26
N LEU A 4 17.52 12.93 -18.27
CA LEU A 4 17.89 12.92 -16.85
C LEU A 4 18.64 11.63 -16.45
N PHE A 5 18.72 10.66 -17.35
CA PHE A 5 19.42 9.39 -17.20
C PHE A 5 20.30 9.18 -18.45
N GLY A 6 21.63 9.01 -18.26
CA GLY A 6 22.62 8.79 -19.32
C GLY A 6 22.41 7.47 -20.08
N PRO A 7 23.28 7.10 -21.05
CA PRO A 7 23.02 5.96 -21.93
C PRO A 7 23.11 4.64 -21.15
N TYR A 8 21.97 3.99 -20.95
CA TYR A 8 21.86 2.61 -20.45
C TYR A 8 21.68 1.67 -21.64
N ASN A 9 22.56 0.66 -21.78
CA ASN A 9 22.41 -0.38 -22.81
C ASN A 9 22.87 -1.75 -22.31
N LEU A 10 21.89 -2.60 -21.97
CA LEU A 10 21.84 -4.06 -22.17
C LEU A 10 20.41 -4.51 -21.79
N GLY A 11 19.49 -4.95 -22.64
CA GLY A 11 19.27 -4.87 -24.09
C GLY A 11 17.77 -5.18 -24.29
N ASP A 12 16.99 -4.16 -24.66
CA ASP A 12 15.52 -4.11 -24.78
C ASP A 12 14.72 -4.65 -23.58
N SER A 13 14.89 -4.01 -22.41
CA SER A 13 14.09 -4.31 -21.22
C SER A 13 13.11 -3.18 -20.87
N LEU A 14 12.03 -3.54 -20.16
CA LEU A 14 11.00 -2.59 -19.72
C LEU A 14 11.48 -1.63 -18.61
N TYR A 15 12.62 -1.91 -17.98
CA TYR A 15 13.06 -1.21 -16.77
C TYR A 15 13.38 0.28 -16.95
N PRO A 16 14.14 0.72 -17.99
CA PRO A 16 14.39 2.15 -18.20
C PRO A 16 13.10 2.93 -18.51
N LEU A 17 12.23 2.35 -19.35
CA LEU A 17 10.92 2.94 -19.65
C LEU A 17 10.08 3.13 -18.39
N ALA A 18 10.12 2.15 -17.47
CA ALA A 18 9.44 2.26 -16.19
C ALA A 18 9.92 3.48 -15.41
N LEU A 19 11.23 3.65 -15.23
CA LEU A 19 11.80 4.78 -14.48
C LEU A 19 11.48 6.15 -15.12
N ASP A 20 11.48 6.23 -16.45
CA ASP A 20 11.17 7.47 -17.18
C ASP A 20 9.71 7.92 -17.01
N LEU A 21 8.79 6.97 -16.79
CA LEU A 21 7.36 7.23 -16.64
C LEU A 21 6.96 7.64 -15.21
N PHE A 22 7.87 7.54 -14.24
CA PHE A 22 7.58 7.87 -12.85
C PHE A 22 7.07 9.30 -12.67
N ILE A 23 7.72 10.30 -13.29
CA ILE A 23 7.30 11.71 -13.19
C ILE A 23 5.90 11.92 -13.81
N PRO A 24 5.62 11.49 -15.06
CA PRO A 24 4.26 11.50 -15.62
C PRO A 24 3.22 10.84 -14.71
N THR A 25 3.54 9.67 -14.14
CA THR A 25 2.69 8.93 -13.22
C THR A 25 2.30 9.76 -12.00
N ILE A 26 3.27 10.40 -11.36
CA ILE A 26 3.05 11.27 -10.20
C ILE A 26 2.15 12.46 -10.56
N LEU A 27 2.34 13.07 -11.72
CA LEU A 27 1.49 14.18 -12.20
C LEU A 27 0.04 13.73 -12.40
N LEU A 28 -0.19 12.58 -13.04
CA LEU A 28 -1.53 12.03 -13.24
C LEU A 28 -2.23 11.69 -11.92
N PHE A 29 -1.47 11.10 -10.98
CA PHE A 29 -1.96 10.81 -9.64
C PHE A 29 -2.39 12.09 -8.91
N PHE A 30 -1.51 13.10 -8.83
CA PHE A 30 -1.83 14.32 -8.09
C PHE A 30 -2.97 15.10 -8.74
N PHE A 31 -3.02 15.19 -10.07
CA PHE A 31 -4.13 15.83 -10.76
C PHE A 31 -5.48 15.15 -10.41
N GLY A 32 -5.55 13.82 -10.52
CA GLY A 32 -6.75 13.06 -10.18
C GLY A 32 -7.12 13.14 -8.70
N ALA A 33 -6.13 13.04 -7.82
CA ALA A 33 -6.31 13.12 -6.37
C ALA A 33 -6.82 14.51 -5.97
N SER A 34 -6.21 15.58 -6.48
CA SER A 34 -6.64 16.96 -6.25
C SER A 34 -8.06 17.20 -6.73
N TYR A 35 -8.42 16.73 -7.94
CA TYR A 35 -9.79 16.84 -8.42
C TYR A 35 -10.79 16.11 -7.52
N ARG A 36 -10.49 14.87 -7.10
CA ARG A 36 -11.38 14.06 -6.27
C ARG A 36 -11.53 14.64 -4.86
N VAL A 37 -10.44 15.08 -4.25
CA VAL A 37 -10.43 15.75 -2.94
C VAL A 37 -11.17 17.08 -3.01
N PHE A 38 -10.92 17.89 -4.05
CA PHE A 38 -11.64 19.13 -4.28
C PHE A 38 -13.15 18.88 -4.38
N ARG A 39 -13.58 17.91 -5.21
CA ARG A 39 -14.99 17.52 -5.33
C ARG A 39 -15.57 17.03 -4.01
N TYR A 40 -14.80 16.28 -3.22
CA TYR A 40 -15.22 15.85 -1.89
C TYR A 40 -15.53 17.05 -0.99
N PHE A 41 -14.70 18.10 -0.98
CA PHE A 41 -14.99 19.29 -0.18
C PHE A 41 -16.04 20.20 -0.80
N ALA A 42 -16.07 20.36 -2.12
CA ALA A 42 -16.96 21.28 -2.83
C ALA A 42 -18.39 20.76 -2.99
N THR A 43 -18.58 19.44 -3.17
CA THR A 43 -19.89 18.85 -3.48
C THR A 43 -20.49 18.07 -2.31
N TYR A 44 -19.68 17.54 -1.39
CA TYR A 44 -20.17 16.62 -0.36
C TYR A 44 -20.81 17.34 0.84
N HIS A 45 -22.10 17.67 0.67
CA HIS A 45 -22.98 18.28 1.68
C HIS A 45 -23.72 17.24 2.55
N LYS A 46 -23.25 15.98 2.62
CA LYS A 46 -24.01 14.94 3.34
C LYS A 46 -24.26 15.36 4.80
N PRO A 47 -25.54 15.34 5.26
CA PRO A 47 -25.85 15.60 6.66
C PRO A 47 -25.20 14.51 7.53
N TYR A 48 -24.56 14.94 8.61
CA TYR A 48 -23.93 14.03 9.55
C TYR A 48 -24.99 13.27 10.33
N VAL A 49 -24.83 11.94 10.40
CA VAL A 49 -25.50 11.17 11.47
C VAL A 49 -24.76 11.53 12.75
N VAL A 50 -25.27 12.54 13.45
CA VAL A 50 -24.83 12.85 14.81
C VAL A 50 -25.20 11.64 15.66
N TYR A 51 -24.24 10.76 15.91
CA TYR A 51 -24.40 9.74 16.94
C TYR A 51 -24.61 10.50 18.25
N THR A 52 -25.82 10.38 18.80
CA THR A 52 -26.27 10.98 20.04
C THR A 52 -25.22 10.73 21.13
N THR A 53 -24.33 11.67 21.29
CA THR A 53 -23.31 11.64 22.33
C THR A 53 -23.56 12.86 23.17
N THR A 54 -23.96 12.59 24.41
CA THR A 54 -24.16 13.53 25.50
C THR A 54 -23.13 14.64 25.45
N ILE A 55 -23.59 15.90 25.56
CA ILE A 55 -22.76 17.11 25.60
C ILE A 55 -21.68 16.90 26.67
N ARG A 56 -20.44 16.74 26.23
CA ARG A 56 -19.26 16.68 27.11
C ARG A 56 -18.53 18.00 26.90
N GLY A 57 -18.27 18.72 27.99
CA GLY A 57 -17.57 20.01 28.01
C GLY A 57 -16.12 19.91 27.55
N ASN A 58 -15.23 20.76 28.08
CA ASN A 58 -13.79 20.73 27.74
C ASN A 58 -13.18 19.34 28.02
N VAL A 59 -13.01 18.55 26.96
CA VAL A 59 -12.35 17.24 27.01
C VAL A 59 -10.84 17.42 26.93
N SER A 60 -10.09 16.71 27.77
CA SER A 60 -8.62 16.74 27.76
C SER A 60 -8.06 16.29 26.42
N SER A 61 -6.84 16.73 26.08
CA SER A 61 -6.14 16.31 24.86
C SER A 61 -6.02 14.78 24.74
N PHE A 62 -5.85 14.09 25.88
CA PHE A 62 -5.81 12.63 25.92
C PHE A 62 -7.13 12.00 25.44
N GLU A 63 -8.27 12.49 25.93
CA GLU A 63 -9.58 11.98 25.49
C GLU A 63 -9.87 12.31 24.02
N LYS A 64 -9.36 13.44 23.50
CA LYS A 64 -9.44 13.75 22.06
C LYS A 64 -8.66 12.73 21.22
N THR A 65 -7.44 12.37 21.62
CA THR A 65 -6.63 11.34 20.94
C THR A 65 -7.29 9.97 21.01
N LYS A 66 -7.81 9.60 22.18
CA LYS A 66 -8.55 8.34 22.38
C LYS A 66 -9.80 8.28 21.50
N GLN A 67 -10.53 9.39 21.36
CA GLN A 67 -11.67 9.48 20.45
C GLN A 67 -11.25 9.29 19.00
N LEU A 68 -10.15 9.90 18.56
CA LEU A 68 -9.60 9.72 17.21
C LEU A 68 -9.37 8.24 16.92
N VAL A 69 -8.61 7.55 17.78
CA VAL A 69 -8.32 6.11 17.64
C VAL A 69 -9.61 5.30 17.61
N ASN A 70 -10.58 5.63 18.48
CA ASN A 70 -11.87 4.94 18.50
C ASN A 70 -12.69 5.18 17.22
N THR A 71 -12.68 6.39 16.64
CA THR A 71 -13.37 6.71 15.38
C THR A 71 -12.87 5.84 14.24
N PHE A 72 -11.54 5.69 14.12
CA PHE A 72 -10.91 4.80 13.14
C PHE A 72 -11.25 3.33 13.41
N SER A 73 -11.07 2.87 14.66
CA SER A 73 -11.31 1.49 15.05
C SER A 73 -12.77 1.05 14.95
N ASN A 74 -13.73 1.98 15.12
CA ASN A 74 -15.17 1.66 15.11
C ASN A 74 -15.62 1.00 13.81
N SER A 75 -15.07 1.43 12.66
CA SER A 75 -15.38 0.82 11.36
C SER A 75 -15.03 -0.67 11.35
N SER A 76 -13.83 -1.00 11.82
CA SER A 76 -13.35 -2.39 11.93
C SER A 76 -14.14 -3.18 12.97
N LYS A 77 -14.48 -2.58 14.12
CA LYS A 77 -15.30 -3.22 15.17
C LYS A 77 -16.69 -3.59 14.67
N VAL A 78 -17.39 -2.67 13.99
CA VAL A 78 -18.72 -2.92 13.41
C VAL A 78 -18.64 -3.97 12.30
N GLY A 79 -17.62 -3.88 11.43
CA GLY A 79 -17.36 -4.88 10.40
C GLY A 79 -17.16 -6.27 11.00
N MET A 80 -16.30 -6.39 12.03
CA MET A 80 -16.00 -7.66 12.69
C MET A 80 -17.25 -8.27 13.34
N LYS A 81 -18.16 -7.46 13.89
CA LYS A 81 -19.44 -7.95 14.44
C LYS A 81 -20.43 -8.42 13.38
N ARG A 82 -20.51 -7.72 12.24
CA ARG A 82 -21.54 -7.99 11.21
C ARG A 82 -21.10 -9.03 10.19
N LYS A 83 -19.84 -8.98 9.77
CA LYS A 83 -19.24 -9.85 8.75
C LYS A 83 -17.79 -10.16 9.16
N PRO A 84 -17.58 -11.03 10.17
CA PRO A 84 -16.27 -11.27 10.77
C PRO A 84 -15.25 -11.77 9.75
N ILE A 85 -15.61 -12.75 8.93
CA ILE A 85 -14.69 -13.37 7.96
C ILE A 85 -14.24 -12.35 6.91
N THR A 86 -15.18 -11.68 6.22
CA THR A 86 -14.82 -10.72 5.17
C THR A 86 -14.06 -9.52 5.73
N THR A 87 -14.40 -9.08 6.94
CA THR A 87 -13.70 -7.97 7.60
C THR A 87 -12.29 -8.40 8.02
N GLY A 88 -12.13 -9.59 8.60
CA GLY A 88 -10.83 -10.14 8.99
C GLY A 88 -9.90 -10.32 7.79
N VAL A 89 -10.39 -10.96 6.72
CA VAL A 89 -9.66 -11.12 5.45
C VAL A 89 -9.27 -9.75 4.88
N GLY A 90 -10.21 -8.80 4.85
CA GLY A 90 -9.94 -7.45 4.37
C GLY A 90 -8.88 -6.73 5.19
N LEU A 91 -8.95 -6.77 6.52
CA LEU A 91 -7.96 -6.15 7.41
C LEU A 91 -6.59 -6.78 7.26
N LEU A 92 -6.53 -8.12 7.17
CA LEU A 92 -5.28 -8.84 6.98
C LEU A 92 -4.63 -8.46 5.64
N MET A 93 -5.42 -8.39 4.57
CA MET A 93 -4.94 -7.95 3.25
C MET A 93 -4.35 -6.54 3.30
N HIS A 94 -5.04 -5.59 3.94
CA HIS A 94 -4.53 -4.21 4.08
C HIS A 94 -3.26 -4.16 4.92
N LEU A 95 -3.20 -4.93 6.01
CA LEU A 95 -2.00 -5.01 6.85
C LEU A 95 -0.81 -5.55 6.04
N SER A 96 -1.02 -6.64 5.29
CA SER A 96 0.02 -7.21 4.41
C SER A 96 0.48 -6.23 3.33
N LEU A 97 -0.45 -5.49 2.70
CA LEU A 97 -0.11 -4.44 1.73
C LEU A 97 0.72 -3.31 2.36
N ILE A 98 0.34 -2.85 3.55
CA ILE A 98 1.10 -1.80 4.26
C ILE A 98 2.51 -2.29 4.57
N VAL A 99 2.64 -3.51 5.11
CA VAL A 99 3.95 -4.06 5.45
C VAL A 99 4.82 -4.24 4.20
N ILE A 100 4.29 -4.80 3.10
CA ILE A 100 5.10 -5.02 1.90
C ILE A 100 5.49 -3.71 1.20
N ILE A 101 4.57 -2.74 1.11
CA ILE A 101 4.83 -1.47 0.41
C ILE A 101 5.80 -0.60 1.21
N PHE A 102 5.69 -0.56 2.54
CA PHE A 102 6.46 0.40 3.35
C PHE A 102 7.66 -0.20 4.06
N LEU A 103 7.66 -1.50 4.37
CA LEU A 103 8.70 -2.12 5.19
C LEU A 103 9.55 -3.14 4.42
N LEU A 104 9.15 -3.60 3.24
CA LEU A 104 10.03 -4.47 2.43
C LEU A 104 11.30 -3.72 2.05
N ALA A 105 12.47 -4.30 2.29
CA ALA A 105 13.75 -3.63 2.10
C ALA A 105 13.92 -2.98 0.71
N GLN A 106 13.53 -3.66 -0.37
CA GLN A 106 13.57 -3.13 -1.74
C GLN A 106 12.67 -1.89 -1.91
N HIS A 107 11.44 -1.93 -1.38
CA HIS A 107 10.54 -0.77 -1.40
C HIS A 107 11.07 0.37 -0.53
N MET A 108 11.68 0.06 0.61
CA MET A 108 12.30 1.07 1.47
C MET A 108 13.45 1.80 0.78
N VAL A 109 14.28 1.08 0.01
CA VAL A 109 15.33 1.69 -0.81
C VAL A 109 14.73 2.64 -1.85
N PHE A 110 13.66 2.21 -2.52
CA PHE A 110 12.91 3.06 -3.45
C PHE A 110 12.37 4.33 -2.76
N TRP A 111 11.72 4.22 -1.60
CA TRP A 111 11.23 5.37 -0.85
C TRP A 111 12.35 6.29 -0.39
N ALA A 112 13.46 5.73 0.09
CA ALA A 112 14.63 6.47 0.52
C ALA A 112 15.34 7.22 -0.62
N TYR A 113 15.18 6.77 -1.86
CA TYR A 113 15.70 7.47 -3.04
C TYR A 113 14.91 8.76 -3.30
N TYR A 114 13.58 8.68 -3.33
CA TYR A 114 12.71 9.84 -3.62
C TYR A 114 12.44 10.73 -2.39
N ILE A 115 12.47 10.15 -1.19
CA ILE A 115 12.22 10.79 0.09
C ILE A 115 13.39 10.46 1.02
N PRO A 116 14.54 11.16 0.92
CA PRO A 116 15.75 10.83 1.69
C PRO A 116 15.56 10.63 3.20
N PRO A 117 14.68 11.40 3.90
CA PRO A 117 14.39 11.15 5.31
C PRO A 117 13.79 9.78 5.64
N TYR A 118 13.22 9.07 4.66
CA TYR A 118 12.63 7.74 4.85
C TYR A 118 13.64 6.69 5.34
N LYS A 119 14.94 6.93 5.11
CA LYS A 119 16.05 6.09 5.58
C LYS A 119 16.06 5.89 7.11
N ILE A 120 15.47 6.80 7.87
CA ILE A 120 15.33 6.68 9.34
C ILE A 120 14.55 5.40 9.71
N LEU A 121 13.68 4.92 8.82
CA LEU A 121 12.86 3.75 9.07
C LEU A 121 13.59 2.43 8.76
N PHE A 122 14.81 2.43 8.21
CA PHE A 122 15.52 1.18 7.84
C PHE A 122 15.65 0.13 8.94
N PRO A 123 15.71 0.47 10.24
CA PRO A 123 15.63 -0.54 11.31
C PRO A 123 14.30 -1.33 11.33
N LEU A 124 13.26 -0.85 10.65
CA LEU A 124 11.96 -1.55 10.49
C LEU A 124 11.91 -2.41 9.22
N ALA A 125 12.97 -2.42 8.41
CA ALA A 125 12.98 -3.18 7.16
C ALA A 125 12.78 -4.67 7.43
N ILE A 126 11.97 -5.31 6.58
CA ILE A 126 11.83 -6.76 6.55
C ILE A 126 12.61 -7.32 5.35
N PRO A 127 13.26 -8.48 5.50
CA PRO A 127 14.00 -9.09 4.41
C PRO A 127 13.05 -9.58 3.31
N GLU A 128 13.63 -9.85 2.15
CA GLU A 128 12.90 -10.41 1.02
C GLU A 128 12.46 -11.86 1.31
N SER A 129 13.40 -12.72 1.69
CA SER A 129 13.18 -14.15 1.89
C SER A 129 13.49 -14.62 3.30
N SER A 130 13.01 -15.82 3.65
CA SER A 130 13.38 -16.48 4.92
C SER A 130 14.87 -16.78 4.99
N THR A 131 15.52 -17.06 3.84
CA THR A 131 16.96 -17.27 3.74
C THR A 131 17.72 -15.99 4.08
N ASP A 132 17.30 -14.86 3.53
CA ASP A 132 17.90 -13.56 3.84
C ASP A 132 17.69 -13.16 5.31
N GLY A 133 16.51 -13.45 5.87
CA GLY A 133 16.23 -13.28 7.29
C GLY A 133 17.13 -14.14 8.17
N LEU A 134 17.32 -15.41 7.83
CA LEU A 134 18.22 -16.30 8.55
C LEU A 134 19.68 -15.83 8.43
N LEU A 135 20.12 -15.39 7.24
CA LEU A 135 21.45 -14.84 7.02
C LEU A 135 21.69 -13.56 7.86
N SER A 136 20.72 -12.65 7.89
CA SER A 136 20.75 -11.45 8.74
C SER A 136 20.97 -11.81 10.22
N LEU A 137 20.20 -12.80 10.72
CA LEU A 137 20.28 -13.25 12.12
C LEU A 137 21.59 -13.97 12.45
N THR A 138 22.04 -14.86 11.58
CA THR A 138 23.15 -15.79 11.87
C THR A 138 24.52 -15.16 11.67
N TYR A 139 24.64 -14.27 10.69
CA TYR A 139 25.94 -13.77 10.30
C TYR A 139 26.20 -12.35 10.80
N GLY A 140 25.18 -11.52 11.08
CA GLY A 140 25.40 -10.11 11.43
C GLY A 140 26.30 -9.36 10.43
N LEU A 141 26.49 -9.94 9.24
CA LEU A 141 27.50 -9.53 8.27
C LEU A 141 26.92 -8.38 7.47
N SER A 142 27.68 -7.28 7.43
CA SER A 142 27.52 -6.23 6.43
C SER A 142 27.30 -6.85 5.04
N PRO A 143 26.39 -6.30 4.22
CA PRO A 143 26.05 -6.88 2.93
C PRO A 143 27.32 -7.14 2.10
N LEU A 144 27.33 -8.27 1.37
CA LEU A 144 28.45 -8.67 0.49
C LEU A 144 28.80 -7.59 -0.55
N THR A 145 27.84 -6.73 -0.86
CA THR A 145 28.01 -5.52 -1.65
C THR A 145 28.09 -4.31 -0.71
N PRO A 146 29.08 -3.41 -0.85
CA PRO A 146 29.13 -2.16 -0.10
C PRO A 146 27.89 -1.31 -0.41
N THR A 147 26.87 -1.42 0.42
CA THR A 147 25.72 -0.52 0.37
C THR A 147 25.95 0.58 1.38
N SER A 148 25.57 1.81 1.05
CA SER A 148 25.62 2.95 1.99
C SER A 148 24.68 2.80 3.20
N TYR A 149 24.04 1.63 3.35
CA TYR A 149 22.98 1.36 4.32
C TYR A 149 23.16 -0.03 4.92
N PRO A 150 23.05 -0.20 6.24
CA PRO A 150 23.14 -1.50 6.89
C PRO A 150 21.85 -2.29 6.63
N PHE A 151 21.97 -3.42 5.92
CA PHE A 151 20.87 -4.35 5.63
C PHE A 151 20.56 -5.31 6.80
N VAL A 152 21.25 -5.16 7.95
CA VAL A 152 21.53 -6.26 8.91
C VAL A 152 21.16 -5.92 10.36
N HIS A 153 20.62 -4.73 10.62
CA HIS A 153 20.20 -4.32 11.96
C HIS A 153 18.73 -3.90 11.94
N ASP A 154 17.85 -4.88 11.75
CA ASP A 154 16.42 -4.70 11.97
C ASP A 154 16.04 -4.95 13.44
N ILE A 155 14.90 -4.38 13.85
CA ILE A 155 14.36 -4.56 15.20
C ILE A 155 13.63 -5.90 15.38
N TRP A 156 13.48 -6.69 14.32
CA TRP A 156 12.63 -7.87 14.28
C TRP A 156 13.37 -9.12 14.76
N GLY A 157 14.69 -9.17 14.62
CA GLY A 157 15.53 -10.26 15.13
C GLY A 157 15.08 -11.61 14.54
N PRO A 158 14.84 -12.66 15.36
CA PRO A 158 14.39 -13.97 14.84
C PRO A 158 13.06 -13.95 14.09
N LEU A 159 12.23 -12.92 14.29
CA LEU A 159 10.94 -12.82 13.61
C LEU A 159 11.10 -12.69 12.08
N THR A 160 12.22 -12.16 11.60
CA THR A 160 12.54 -11.98 10.17
C THR A 160 12.45 -13.27 9.34
N VAL A 161 12.67 -14.43 9.96
CA VAL A 161 12.55 -15.74 9.30
C VAL A 161 11.10 -16.02 8.86
N ILE A 162 10.10 -15.44 9.54
CA ILE A 162 8.67 -15.62 9.26
C ILE A 162 8.05 -14.31 8.71
N LEU A 163 8.51 -13.16 9.20
CA LEU A 163 8.13 -11.85 8.72
C LEU A 163 9.08 -11.42 7.61
N ASN A 164 8.80 -11.89 6.40
CA ASN A 164 9.56 -11.56 5.19
C ASN A 164 8.63 -11.34 3.98
N GLY A 165 9.19 -10.76 2.92
CA GLY A 165 8.51 -10.45 1.67
C GLY A 165 7.85 -11.67 1.03
N GLN A 166 8.51 -12.84 1.00
CA GLN A 166 7.98 -14.05 0.37
C GLN A 166 6.68 -14.53 1.02
N TYR A 167 6.65 -14.71 2.35
CA TYR A 167 5.43 -15.17 3.03
C TYR A 167 4.31 -14.14 2.98
N ILE A 168 4.64 -12.85 3.06
CA ILE A 168 3.64 -11.78 2.92
C ILE A 168 3.07 -11.76 1.50
N THR A 169 3.90 -12.00 0.49
CA THR A 169 3.46 -12.12 -0.91
C THR A 169 2.55 -13.31 -1.12
N TYR A 170 2.87 -14.49 -0.57
CA TYR A 170 1.99 -15.66 -0.62
C TYR A 170 0.64 -15.37 0.04
N LEU A 171 0.66 -14.75 1.22
CA LEU A 171 -0.56 -14.35 1.90
C LEU A 171 -1.39 -13.37 1.06
N LEU A 172 -0.75 -12.37 0.44
CA LEU A 172 -1.42 -11.42 -0.46
C LEU A 172 -2.03 -12.11 -1.68
N MET A 173 -1.30 -13.00 -2.35
CA MET A 173 -1.81 -13.76 -3.49
C MET A 173 -3.04 -14.60 -3.11
N ILE A 174 -3.03 -15.24 -1.94
CA ILE A 174 -4.18 -16.02 -1.44
C ILE A 174 -5.37 -15.09 -1.17
N LEU A 175 -5.17 -14.01 -0.41
CA LEU A 175 -6.25 -13.10 -0.01
C LEU A 175 -6.86 -12.37 -1.20
N LEU A 176 -6.03 -11.87 -2.13
CA LEU A 176 -6.51 -11.27 -3.37
C LEU A 176 -7.15 -12.31 -4.29
N GLY A 177 -6.59 -13.52 -4.38
CA GLY A 177 -7.15 -14.61 -5.17
C GLY A 177 -8.56 -14.98 -4.71
N ILE A 178 -8.79 -15.10 -3.40
CA ILE A 178 -10.12 -15.32 -2.82
C ILE A 178 -11.06 -14.16 -3.18
N TYR A 179 -10.59 -12.91 -3.04
CA TYR A 179 -11.40 -11.73 -3.36
C TYR A 179 -11.79 -11.66 -4.85
N LEU A 180 -10.83 -11.91 -5.75
CA LEU A 180 -11.07 -12.00 -7.18
C LEU A 180 -11.99 -13.18 -7.52
N GLY A 181 -11.82 -14.33 -6.88
CA GLY A 181 -12.69 -15.50 -7.04
C GLY A 181 -14.15 -15.18 -6.70
N HIS A 182 -14.41 -14.45 -5.60
CA HIS A 182 -15.76 -13.97 -5.28
C HIS A 182 -16.31 -13.01 -6.34
N LYS A 183 -15.47 -12.16 -6.94
CA LYS A 183 -15.89 -11.29 -8.05
C LYS A 183 -16.18 -12.08 -9.33
N PHE A 184 -15.35 -13.07 -9.68
CA PHE A 184 -15.61 -13.95 -10.83
C PHE A 184 -16.90 -14.74 -10.66
N HIS A 185 -17.16 -15.25 -9.45
CA HIS A 185 -18.43 -15.90 -9.12
C HIS A 185 -19.63 -14.96 -9.32
N ALA A 186 -19.57 -13.75 -8.75
CA ALA A 186 -20.62 -12.74 -8.92
C ALA A 186 -20.85 -12.37 -10.41
N LEU A 187 -19.77 -12.30 -11.20
CA LEU A 187 -19.86 -12.06 -12.64
C LEU A 187 -20.56 -13.23 -13.36
N ALA A 188 -20.22 -14.47 -13.01
CA ALA A 188 -20.85 -15.67 -13.56
C ALA A 188 -22.34 -15.77 -13.21
N GLU A 189 -22.74 -15.23 -12.05
CA GLU A 189 -24.14 -15.08 -11.64
C GLU A 189 -24.86 -13.90 -12.35
N GLY A 190 -24.19 -13.20 -13.26
CA GLY A 190 -24.78 -12.09 -14.03
C GLY A 190 -24.89 -10.77 -13.25
N LEU A 191 -24.21 -10.64 -12.09
CA LEU A 191 -24.23 -9.40 -11.32
C LEU A 191 -23.37 -8.32 -11.99
N THR A 192 -23.89 -7.09 -12.04
CA THR A 192 -23.16 -5.96 -12.60
C THR A 192 -22.01 -5.56 -11.67
N LEU A 193 -20.78 -5.71 -12.16
CA LEU A 193 -19.58 -5.28 -11.44
C LEU A 193 -19.01 -4.01 -12.08
N ARG A 194 -18.57 -3.05 -11.25
CA ARG A 194 -17.98 -1.82 -11.74
C ARG A 194 -16.61 -2.10 -12.37
N ALA A 195 -16.40 -1.65 -13.61
CA ALA A 195 -15.13 -1.86 -14.33
C ALA A 195 -13.90 -1.34 -13.56
N GLY A 196 -14.03 -0.19 -12.89
CA GLY A 196 -12.93 0.38 -12.08
C GLY A 196 -12.54 -0.47 -10.85
N ASP A 197 -13.42 -1.36 -10.37
CA ASP A 197 -13.05 -2.31 -9.33
C ASP A 197 -12.21 -3.45 -9.91
N TRP A 198 -12.58 -3.97 -11.08
CA TRP A 198 -11.82 -5.00 -11.78
C TRP A 198 -10.41 -4.53 -12.12
N TRP A 199 -10.32 -3.31 -12.66
CA TRP A 199 -9.06 -2.69 -13.04
C TRP A 199 -8.05 -2.67 -11.89
N PHE A 200 -8.46 -2.15 -10.72
CA PHE A 200 -7.56 -2.02 -9.57
C PHE A 200 -7.09 -3.38 -9.03
N PHE A 201 -8.02 -4.31 -8.77
CA PHE A 201 -7.65 -5.58 -8.13
C PHE A 201 -6.91 -6.52 -9.07
N LEU A 202 -7.21 -6.50 -10.37
CA LEU A 202 -6.49 -7.31 -11.35
C LEU A 202 -5.06 -6.80 -11.52
N LEU A 203 -4.87 -5.50 -11.68
CA LEU A 203 -3.53 -4.91 -11.77
C LEU A 203 -2.73 -5.15 -10.50
N LEU A 204 -3.35 -4.99 -9.32
CA LEU A 204 -2.66 -5.27 -8.05
C LEU A 204 -2.23 -6.74 -7.95
N TYR A 205 -3.05 -7.68 -8.42
CA TYR A 205 -2.69 -9.10 -8.45
C TYR A 205 -1.53 -9.37 -9.41
N ILE A 206 -1.58 -8.81 -10.62
CA ILE A 206 -0.50 -8.91 -11.61
C ILE A 206 0.79 -8.32 -11.05
N ASP A 207 0.71 -7.15 -10.43
CA ASP A 207 1.84 -6.44 -9.83
C ASP A 207 2.57 -7.30 -8.78
N ILE A 208 1.81 -7.90 -7.85
CA ILE A 208 2.34 -8.79 -6.82
C ILE A 208 3.01 -10.02 -7.43
N VAL A 209 2.41 -10.62 -8.47
CA VAL A 209 2.99 -11.77 -9.17
C VAL A 209 4.29 -11.39 -9.89
N LEU A 210 4.33 -10.23 -10.57
CA LEU A 210 5.54 -9.75 -11.25
C LEU A 210 6.67 -9.47 -10.27
N GLY A 211 6.37 -8.80 -9.14
CA GLY A 211 7.33 -8.57 -8.06
C GLY A 211 7.88 -9.88 -7.51
N PHE A 212 7.00 -10.87 -7.23
CA PHE A 212 7.41 -12.19 -6.76
C PHE A 212 8.31 -12.94 -7.75
N LEU A 213 7.96 -12.92 -9.04
CA LEU A 213 8.76 -13.57 -10.09
C LEU A 213 10.13 -12.90 -10.24
N ALA A 214 10.18 -11.57 -10.16
CA ALA A 214 11.43 -10.82 -10.22
C ALA A 214 12.35 -11.17 -9.04
N THR A 215 11.84 -11.12 -7.80
CA THR A 215 12.63 -11.40 -6.61
C THR A 215 13.04 -12.88 -6.52
N SER A 216 12.17 -13.79 -6.95
CA SER A 216 12.49 -15.23 -6.98
C SER A 216 13.39 -15.63 -8.15
N HIS A 217 13.75 -14.70 -9.04
CA HIS A 217 14.52 -14.94 -10.26
C HIS A 217 13.90 -16.07 -11.12
N ILE A 218 12.58 -16.00 -11.33
CA ILE A 218 11.83 -16.97 -12.13
C ILE A 218 11.33 -16.30 -13.42
N PRO A 219 11.75 -16.76 -14.61
CA PRO A 219 12.74 -17.80 -14.88
C PRO A 219 14.18 -17.33 -14.58
N ASN A 220 15.09 -18.28 -14.30
CA ASN A 220 16.46 -18.01 -13.84
C ASN A 220 17.36 -17.49 -14.98
N ALA A 221 17.12 -16.25 -15.38
CA ALA A 221 17.83 -15.54 -16.44
C ALA A 221 17.77 -14.03 -16.19
N ILE A 222 18.93 -13.37 -16.29
CA ILE A 222 19.10 -11.94 -15.96
C ILE A 222 18.21 -11.05 -16.85
N THR A 223 18.05 -11.38 -18.13
CA THR A 223 17.18 -10.64 -19.05
C THR A 223 15.70 -10.67 -18.64
N TRP A 224 15.28 -11.76 -17.99
CA TRP A 224 13.92 -11.87 -17.45
C TRP A 224 13.75 -11.12 -16.15
N TYR A 225 14.80 -11.05 -15.31
CA TYR A 225 14.79 -10.23 -14.11
C TYR A 225 14.50 -8.75 -14.44
N ASP A 226 15.26 -8.14 -15.35
CA ASP A 226 15.08 -6.72 -15.71
C ASP A 226 13.69 -6.45 -16.31
N ASN A 227 13.17 -7.38 -17.12
CA ASN A 227 11.84 -7.27 -17.70
C ASN A 227 10.73 -7.45 -16.68
N LEU A 228 10.84 -8.41 -15.76
CA LEU A 228 9.85 -8.65 -14.71
C LEU A 228 9.84 -7.49 -13.70
N LEU A 229 11.02 -6.99 -13.31
CA LEU A 229 11.15 -5.83 -12.46
C LEU A 229 10.60 -4.56 -13.14
N GLY A 230 10.97 -4.34 -14.40
CA GLY A 230 10.43 -3.24 -15.20
C GLY A 230 8.92 -3.32 -15.37
N ALA A 231 8.37 -4.50 -15.64
CA ALA A 231 6.94 -4.73 -15.72
C ALA A 231 6.24 -4.50 -14.38
N HIS A 232 6.81 -4.97 -13.26
CA HIS A 232 6.32 -4.68 -11.91
C HIS A 232 6.23 -3.16 -11.68
N ILE A 233 7.31 -2.43 -11.95
CA ILE A 233 7.31 -0.96 -11.77
C ILE A 233 6.28 -0.30 -12.69
N LEU A 234 6.20 -0.68 -13.97
CA LEU A 234 5.21 -0.13 -14.91
C LEU A 234 3.77 -0.38 -14.45
N VAL A 235 3.47 -1.59 -13.96
CA VAL A 235 2.13 -1.93 -13.47
C VAL A 235 1.83 -1.14 -12.18
N ALA A 236 2.79 -1.03 -11.26
CA ALA A 236 2.69 -0.19 -10.08
C ALA A 236 2.45 1.28 -10.43
N GLU A 237 3.11 1.79 -11.47
CA GLU A 237 2.92 3.14 -11.97
C GLU A 237 1.53 3.36 -12.56
N ILE A 238 1.04 2.42 -13.38
CA ILE A 238 -0.33 2.46 -13.90
C ILE A 238 -1.34 2.41 -12.74
N LEU A 239 -1.09 1.58 -11.72
CA LEU A 239 -1.91 1.52 -10.51
C LEU A 239 -1.94 2.87 -9.78
N ILE A 240 -0.79 3.52 -9.59
CA ILE A 240 -0.67 4.83 -8.94
C ILE A 240 -1.37 5.91 -9.78
N ALA A 241 -1.08 6.01 -11.07
CA ALA A 241 -1.69 7.01 -11.96
C ALA A 241 -3.21 6.88 -12.02
N THR A 242 -3.71 5.64 -12.01
CA THR A 242 -5.16 5.37 -12.08
C THR A 242 -5.85 5.32 -10.72
N LEU A 243 -5.09 5.29 -9.62
CA LEU A 243 -5.60 5.17 -8.24
C LEU A 243 -6.75 6.14 -7.93
N PRO A 244 -6.65 7.45 -8.26
CA PRO A 244 -7.70 8.42 -7.93
C PRO A 244 -9.01 8.19 -8.68
N TYR A 245 -8.99 7.43 -9.78
CA TYR A 245 -10.17 7.15 -10.62
C TYR A 245 -10.79 5.79 -10.32
N THR A 246 -10.15 4.98 -9.47
CA THR A 246 -10.60 3.63 -9.12
C THR A 246 -11.12 3.58 -7.68
N ARG A 247 -11.53 2.38 -7.27
CA ARG A 247 -11.84 2.09 -5.86
C ARG A 247 -10.60 2.11 -4.97
N GLY A 248 -9.39 2.00 -5.52
CA GLY A 248 -8.14 2.10 -4.78
C GLY A 248 -8.04 3.38 -3.94
N PHE A 249 -8.61 4.50 -4.40
CA PHE A 249 -8.62 5.76 -3.65
C PHE A 249 -9.40 5.73 -2.33
N HIS A 250 -10.19 4.67 -2.06
CA HIS A 250 -11.00 4.56 -0.84
C HIS A 250 -10.16 4.69 0.44
N MET A 251 -8.88 4.34 0.39
CA MET A 251 -7.96 4.50 1.52
C MET A 251 -7.95 5.97 1.96
N PHE A 252 -7.68 6.88 1.02
CA PHE A 252 -7.65 8.33 1.28
C PHE A 252 -9.00 8.88 1.69
N GLU A 253 -10.08 8.49 1.01
CA GLU A 253 -11.45 8.94 1.37
C GLU A 253 -11.87 8.48 2.76
N PHE A 254 -11.48 7.26 3.15
CA PHE A 254 -11.71 6.74 4.49
C PHE A 254 -10.97 7.57 5.54
N TYR A 255 -9.66 7.83 5.35
CA TYR A 255 -8.89 8.65 6.30
C TYR A 255 -9.45 10.08 6.40
N LEU A 256 -9.72 10.73 5.27
CA LEU A 256 -10.31 12.08 5.24
C LEU A 256 -11.67 12.10 5.94
N GLY A 257 -12.54 11.13 5.63
CA GLY A 257 -13.85 11.01 6.25
C GLY A 257 -13.77 10.81 7.76
N LYS A 258 -12.80 10.02 8.25
CA LYS A 258 -12.60 9.72 9.67
C LYS A 258 -11.99 10.87 10.45
N VAL A 259 -11.01 11.57 9.90
CA VAL A 259 -10.48 12.81 10.49
C VAL A 259 -11.58 13.85 10.59
N ARG A 260 -12.39 13.99 9.54
CA ARG A 260 -13.55 14.89 9.54
C ARG A 260 -14.58 14.47 10.60
N GLU A 261 -15.00 13.20 10.64
CA GLU A 261 -15.90 12.66 11.66
C GLU A 261 -15.42 12.96 13.08
N TRP A 262 -14.14 12.70 13.36
CA TRP A 262 -13.51 13.04 14.63
C TRP A 262 -13.56 14.55 14.92
N TYR A 263 -13.17 15.40 13.96
CA TYR A 263 -13.20 16.85 14.12
C TYR A 263 -14.60 17.36 14.48
N PHE A 264 -15.64 16.88 13.81
CA PHE A 264 -17.02 17.27 14.11
C PHE A 264 -17.47 16.79 15.50
N MET A 265 -17.16 15.55 15.88
CA MET A 265 -17.48 15.02 17.22
C MET A 265 -16.76 15.79 18.34
N THR A 266 -15.52 16.24 18.09
CA THR A 266 -14.68 16.90 19.10
C THR A 266 -14.87 18.42 19.16
N TYR A 267 -15.04 19.10 18.03
CA TYR A 267 -14.96 20.57 17.94
C TYR A 267 -16.22 21.26 17.42
N ARG A 268 -16.99 20.66 16.51
CA ARG A 268 -18.10 21.33 15.81
C ARG A 268 -19.47 20.86 16.29
N ARG A 269 -19.65 20.93 17.60
CA ARG A 269 -20.78 20.32 18.33
C ARG A 269 -22.04 21.20 18.48
N ASN A 270 -22.03 22.43 17.96
CA ASN A 270 -23.06 23.46 18.22
C ASN A 270 -23.55 24.24 16.98
N GLU A 271 -23.21 23.81 15.76
CA GLU A 271 -23.82 24.42 14.57
C GLU A 271 -25.20 23.80 14.36
N LYS A 272 -26.24 24.62 14.56
CA LYS A 272 -27.60 24.32 14.11
C LYS A 272 -27.69 24.40 12.59
#